data_AF-A0A0J6TB01-F1
#
_entry.id   AF-A0A0J6TB01-F1
#
_cell.length_a   1.000
_cell.length_b   1.000
_cell.length_c   1.000
_cell.angle_alpha   90.00
_cell.angle_beta   90.00
_cell.angle_gamma   90.00
#
_symmetry.space_group_name_H-M   'P 1'
#
loop_
_entity.id
_entity.type
_entity.pdbx_description
1 polymer ?
#
loop_
_entity_poly.entity_id
_entity_poly.type
_entity_poly.pdbx_seq_one_letter_code
_entity_poly.pdbx_strand_id
1 'polypeptide(L)'
;MLRLVEPSSCGEEIFSVVPPASRQLSLFDLRPRHSVLCLPMADIHGATFARAISQSRHKLVLDARTYPYFDLPGLNRSMVSRLFEEVDCAYVQAPLDLRPPRDQAARWQRRQAVREVLTGIVGRAGPHNGSSVIVLVNSSPEIDVLDEALRGLVGHEEHAWDVQPHEAVASVSNGLTTW
;
A
#
# COMPACT_ATOMS: atom_id res chain seq x y z
N MET A 1 64.67 28.88 -13.19
CA MET A 1 64.44 30.34 -13.28
C MET A 1 63.28 30.54 -14.25
N LEU A 2 62.04 30.62 -13.75
CA LEU A 2 60.83 30.70 -14.57
C LEU A 2 60.13 32.03 -14.27
N ARG A 3 59.86 32.80 -15.33
CA ARG A 3 59.27 34.14 -15.33
C ARG A 3 57.79 34.08 -14.95
N LEU A 4 57.37 34.97 -14.05
CA LEU A 4 55.99 35.42 -13.90
C LEU A 4 55.58 36.21 -15.15
N VAL A 5 54.40 35.93 -15.69
CA VAL A 5 53.63 36.82 -16.56
C VAL A 5 52.24 36.94 -15.95
N GLU A 6 51.87 38.17 -15.60
CA GLU A 6 50.56 38.55 -15.06
C GLU A 6 49.48 38.64 -16.15
N PRO A 7 48.18 38.59 -15.77
CA PRO A 7 47.10 38.27 -16.69
C PRO A 7 46.60 39.48 -17.47
N SER A 8 46.32 39.28 -18.76
CA SER A 8 45.51 40.20 -19.56
C SER A 8 44.07 39.70 -19.59
N SER A 9 43.15 40.65 -19.41
CA SER A 9 41.72 40.47 -19.28
C SER A 9 41.03 39.92 -20.52
N CYS A 10 39.81 39.42 -20.29
CA CYS A 10 38.57 39.75 -21.00
C CYS A 10 37.78 38.48 -21.37
N GLY A 11 36.47 38.51 -21.12
CA GLY A 11 35.51 37.61 -21.77
C GLY A 11 34.64 36.83 -20.81
N GLU A 12 33.48 37.40 -20.51
CA GLU A 12 32.33 36.74 -19.90
C GLU A 12 31.94 35.49 -20.68
N GLU A 13 31.80 34.35 -20.01
CA GLU A 13 30.66 33.44 -20.13
C GLU A 13 30.53 32.72 -18.78
N ILE A 14 29.62 33.22 -17.92
CA ILE A 14 29.21 32.48 -16.73
C ILE A 14 28.36 31.30 -17.22
N PHE A 15 29.02 30.20 -17.57
CA PHE A 15 28.36 28.91 -17.49
C PHE A 15 28.10 28.66 -16.01
N SER A 16 26.90 29.05 -15.57
CA SER A 16 26.32 28.53 -14.33
C SER A 16 26.08 27.05 -14.57
N VAL A 17 27.14 26.26 -14.44
CA VAL A 17 27.05 24.83 -14.18
C VAL A 17 26.48 24.77 -12.78
N VAL A 18 25.16 24.80 -12.68
CA VAL A 18 24.47 24.32 -11.48
C VAL A 18 24.99 22.89 -11.32
N PRO A 19 25.81 22.59 -10.30
CA PRO A 19 26.21 21.22 -10.08
C PRO A 19 24.90 20.43 -9.97
N PRO A 20 24.74 19.29 -10.67
CA PRO A 20 23.54 18.50 -10.52
C PRO A 20 23.36 18.26 -9.04
N ALA A 21 22.25 18.75 -8.49
CA ALA A 21 21.93 18.68 -7.07
C ALA A 21 22.34 17.28 -6.62
N SER A 22 23.35 17.24 -5.74
CA SER A 22 23.93 16.02 -5.23
C SER A 22 22.78 15.13 -4.83
N ARG A 23 22.50 14.10 -5.63
CA ARG A 23 21.53 13.06 -5.29
C ARG A 23 22.02 12.53 -3.96
N GLN A 24 21.37 12.95 -2.89
CA GLN A 24 21.58 12.40 -1.58
C GLN A 24 21.38 10.91 -1.75
N LEU A 25 22.49 10.16 -1.72
CA LEU A 25 22.47 8.71 -1.73
C LEU A 25 21.81 8.31 -0.42
N SER A 26 20.50 8.05 -0.47
CA SER A 26 19.81 7.44 0.65
C SER A 26 20.59 6.18 1.00
N LEU A 27 21.10 6.10 2.22
CA LEU A 27 21.73 4.89 2.78
C LEU A 27 20.73 3.72 2.91
N PHE A 28 19.45 3.99 2.63
CA PHE A 28 18.36 3.03 2.62
C PHE A 28 17.90 2.81 1.19
N ASP A 29 17.85 1.54 0.76
CA ASP A 29 17.20 1.15 -0.48
C ASP A 29 15.80 1.79 -0.52
N LEU A 30 15.53 2.60 -1.55
CA LEU A 30 14.19 3.11 -1.83
C LEU A 30 13.31 1.93 -2.22
N ARG A 31 12.77 1.22 -1.22
CA ARG A 31 11.85 0.11 -1.45
C ARG A 31 10.46 0.66 -1.75
N PRO A 32 9.82 0.26 -2.85
CA PRO A 32 8.45 0.64 -3.11
C PRO A 32 7.56 0.19 -1.93
N ARG A 33 6.81 1.15 -1.38
CA ARG A 33 5.84 0.93 -0.31
C ARG A 33 4.48 0.62 -0.91
N HIS A 34 3.87 -0.46 -0.45
CA HIS A 34 2.52 -0.89 -0.80
C HIS A 34 1.60 -0.58 0.35
N SER A 35 0.53 0.18 0.09
CA SER A 35 -0.47 0.47 1.12
C SER A 35 -1.55 -0.60 1.09
N VAL A 36 -1.88 -1.13 2.26
CA VAL A 36 -2.96 -2.08 2.46
C VAL A 36 -4.05 -1.41 3.27
N LEU A 37 -5.19 -1.12 2.64
CA LEU A 37 -6.35 -0.60 3.35
C LEU A 37 -7.22 -1.78 3.82
N CYS A 38 -7.33 -1.99 5.12
CA CYS A 38 -8.11 -3.09 5.68
C CYS A 38 -9.52 -2.66 6.07
N LEU A 39 -10.53 -3.37 5.56
CA LEU A 39 -11.94 -3.17 5.88
C LEU A 39 -12.46 -4.36 6.71
N PRO A 40 -12.79 -4.17 8.01
CA PRO A 40 -13.41 -5.21 8.84
C PRO A 40 -14.91 -5.30 8.54
N MET A 41 -15.30 -6.32 7.79
CA MET A 41 -16.64 -6.39 7.19
C MET A 41 -17.76 -6.68 8.20
N ALA A 42 -17.46 -7.26 9.36
CA ALA A 42 -18.46 -7.49 10.41
C ALA A 42 -18.90 -6.19 11.10
N ASP A 43 -18.02 -5.19 11.14
CA ASP A 43 -18.19 -3.99 11.98
C ASP A 43 -18.40 -2.72 11.15
N ILE A 44 -18.35 -2.81 9.81
CA ILE A 44 -18.41 -1.67 8.90
C ILE A 44 -19.84 -1.39 8.40
N HIS A 45 -20.21 -0.11 8.35
CA HIS A 45 -21.45 0.33 7.69
C HIS A 45 -21.28 0.37 6.16
N GLY A 46 -22.33 0.05 5.40
CA GLY A 46 -22.29 0.03 3.94
C GLY A 46 -21.86 1.36 3.31
N ALA A 47 -22.32 2.48 3.87
CA ALA A 47 -21.87 3.83 3.47
C ALA A 47 -20.35 4.06 3.66
N THR A 48 -19.77 3.55 4.75
CA THR A 48 -18.33 3.65 5.03
C THR A 48 -17.54 2.80 4.04
N PHE A 49 -18.01 1.58 3.79
CA PHE A 49 -17.44 0.70 2.76
C PHE A 49 -17.46 1.39 1.38
N ALA A 50 -18.63 1.88 0.95
CA ALA A 50 -18.78 2.51 -0.35
C ALA A 50 -17.82 3.70 -0.51
N ARG A 51 -17.76 4.56 0.50
CA ARG A 51 -16.82 5.69 0.54
C ARG A 51 -15.37 5.24 0.46
N ALA A 52 -14.98 4.20 1.21
CA ALA A 52 -13.61 3.68 1.21
C ALA A 52 -13.21 3.16 -0.18
N ILE A 53 -14.10 2.45 -0.87
CA ILE A 53 -13.86 1.97 -2.24
C ILE A 53 -13.77 3.16 -3.22
N SER A 54 -14.74 4.09 -3.20
CA SER A 54 -14.78 5.20 -4.17
C SER A 54 -13.65 6.21 -4.02
N GLN A 55 -13.17 6.45 -2.79
CA GLN A 55 -12.09 7.42 -2.53
C GLN A 55 -10.70 6.81 -2.63
N SER A 56 -10.65 5.49 -2.73
CA SER A 56 -9.41 4.75 -2.76
C SER A 56 -8.72 4.90 -4.12
N ARG A 57 -7.41 5.15 -4.12
CA ARG A 57 -6.55 5.02 -5.31
C ARG A 57 -6.29 3.55 -5.72
N HIS A 58 -6.76 2.61 -4.92
CA HIS A 58 -6.53 1.17 -5.05
C HIS A 58 -7.46 0.63 -6.14
N LYS A 59 -6.88 0.00 -7.17
CA LYS A 59 -7.64 -0.68 -8.24
C LYS A 59 -7.92 -2.14 -7.95
N LEU A 60 -7.60 -2.62 -6.75
CA LEU A 60 -7.74 -4.02 -6.38
C LEU A 60 -8.34 -4.16 -4.98
N VAL A 61 -9.36 -4.99 -4.90
CA VAL A 61 -9.98 -5.49 -3.66
C VAL A 61 -9.67 -6.97 -3.54
N LEU A 62 -8.95 -7.33 -2.49
CA LEU A 62 -8.70 -8.69 -2.06
C LEU A 62 -9.72 -9.07 -0.97
N ASP A 63 -10.52 -10.09 -1.22
CA ASP A 63 -11.38 -10.69 -0.19
C ASP A 63 -10.67 -11.85 0.49
N ALA A 64 -10.20 -11.60 1.71
CA ALA A 64 -9.49 -12.58 2.53
C ALA A 64 -10.45 -13.49 3.33
N ARG A 65 -11.76 -13.20 3.31
CA ARG A 65 -12.75 -13.92 4.11
C ARG A 65 -13.02 -15.28 3.49
N THR A 66 -13.20 -16.29 4.34
CA THR A 66 -13.63 -17.63 3.90
C THR A 66 -15.01 -17.61 3.26
N TYR A 67 -15.91 -16.76 3.77
CA TYR A 67 -17.27 -16.62 3.27
C TYR A 67 -17.59 -15.14 2.99
N PRO A 68 -17.52 -14.69 1.74
CA PRO A 68 -17.71 -13.29 1.39
C PRO A 68 -19.20 -12.92 1.34
N TYR A 69 -19.70 -12.35 2.43
CA TYR A 69 -21.05 -11.77 2.49
C TYR A 69 -20.98 -10.24 2.39
N PHE A 70 -21.88 -9.65 1.61
CA PHE A 70 -21.92 -8.21 1.33
C PHE A 70 -23.24 -7.56 1.74
N ASP A 71 -23.91 -8.14 2.74
CA ASP A 71 -25.16 -7.63 3.29
C ASP A 71 -24.85 -6.66 4.44
N LEU A 72 -24.22 -5.55 4.08
CA LEU A 72 -23.91 -4.48 5.03
C LEU A 72 -25.15 -3.61 5.24
N PRO A 73 -25.27 -2.92 6.39
CA PRO A 73 -26.32 -1.94 6.58
C PRO A 73 -26.31 -0.88 5.47
N GLY A 74 -27.40 -0.80 4.69
CA GLY A 74 -27.54 0.14 3.58
C GLY A 74 -26.78 -0.20 2.30
N LEU A 75 -26.15 -1.38 2.20
CA LEU A 75 -25.44 -1.81 1.00
C LEU A 75 -25.57 -3.33 0.83
N ASN A 76 -26.07 -3.77 -0.32
CA ASN A 76 -26.17 -5.20 -0.64
C ASN A 76 -25.16 -5.61 -1.72
N ARG A 77 -25.07 -6.92 -1.95
CA ARG A 77 -24.16 -7.50 -2.97
C ARG A 77 -24.29 -6.85 -4.35
N SER A 78 -25.49 -6.60 -4.85
CA SER A 78 -25.68 -6.00 -6.18
C SER A 78 -25.14 -4.58 -6.27
N MET A 79 -25.26 -3.81 -5.19
CA MET A 79 -24.70 -2.46 -5.10
C MET A 79 -23.17 -2.51 -5.01
N VAL A 80 -22.60 -3.48 -4.29
CA VAL A 80 -21.14 -3.68 -4.25
C VAL A 80 -20.58 -4.02 -5.62
N SER A 81 -21.23 -4.92 -6.37
CA SER A 81 -20.78 -5.26 -7.72
C SER A 81 -20.79 -4.06 -8.65
N ARG A 82 -21.88 -3.27 -8.64
CA ARG A 82 -21.95 -2.01 -9.41
C ARG A 82 -20.88 -1.01 -8.99
N LEU A 83 -20.65 -0.87 -7.69
CA LEU A 83 -19.61 0.01 -7.17
C LEU A 83 -18.22 -0.36 -7.69
N PHE A 84 -17.87 -1.65 -7.71
CA PHE A 84 -16.60 -2.10 -8.26
C PHE A 84 -16.48 -1.84 -9.76
N GLU A 85 -17.55 -2.01 -10.53
CA GLU A 85 -17.59 -1.69 -11.96
C GLU A 85 -17.45 -0.18 -12.21
N GLU A 86 -18.15 0.65 -11.44
CA GLU A 86 -18.12 2.13 -11.57
C GLU A 86 -16.72 2.71 -11.32
N VAL A 87 -15.94 2.10 -10.43
CA VAL A 87 -14.59 2.56 -10.08
C VAL A 87 -13.46 1.76 -10.74
N ASP A 88 -13.77 0.88 -11.70
CA ASP A 88 -12.79 0.02 -12.40
C ASP A 88 -11.89 -0.76 -11.41
N CYS A 89 -12.52 -1.35 -10.40
CA CYS A 89 -11.83 -2.08 -9.35
C CYS A 89 -11.87 -3.58 -9.62
N ALA A 90 -10.70 -4.21 -9.69
CA ALA A 90 -10.58 -5.65 -9.75
C ALA A 90 -10.92 -6.28 -8.40
N TYR A 91 -11.77 -7.31 -8.41
CA TYR A 91 -12.11 -8.08 -7.21
C TYR A 91 -11.49 -9.46 -7.29
N VAL A 92 -10.71 -9.83 -6.27
CA VAL A 92 -10.05 -11.14 -6.15
C VAL A 92 -10.42 -11.75 -4.81
N GLN A 93 -10.94 -12.97 -4.83
CA GLN A 93 -11.15 -13.75 -3.62
C GLN A 93 -9.93 -14.67 -3.39
N ALA A 94 -9.26 -14.51 -2.25
CA ALA A 94 -8.20 -15.40 -1.81
C ALA A 94 -8.28 -15.57 -0.28
N PRO A 95 -9.01 -16.58 0.20
CA PRO A 95 -9.22 -16.78 1.63
C PRO A 95 -7.90 -16.95 2.39
N LEU A 96 -7.78 -16.24 3.51
CA LEU A 96 -6.64 -16.32 4.43
C LEU A 96 -7.13 -16.68 5.85
N ASP A 97 -6.42 -17.57 6.55
CA ASP A 97 -6.67 -17.80 7.97
C ASP A 97 -6.01 -16.69 8.80
N LEU A 98 -6.77 -15.62 9.05
CA LEU A 98 -6.34 -14.47 9.84
C LEU A 98 -6.74 -14.54 11.31
N ARG A 99 -7.20 -15.70 11.81
CA ARG A 99 -7.49 -15.87 13.23
C ARG A 99 -6.21 -15.73 14.05
N PRO A 100 -6.27 -15.20 15.29
CA PRO A 100 -5.09 -15.08 16.14
C PRO A 100 -4.35 -16.43 16.30
N PRO A 101 -3.02 -16.47 16.10
CA PRO A 101 -2.25 -17.69 16.20
C PRO A 101 -2.19 -18.22 17.64
N ARG A 102 -2.38 -19.54 17.78
CA ARG A 102 -2.29 -20.24 19.08
C ARG A 102 -0.86 -20.51 19.51
N ASP A 103 0.04 -20.68 18.54
CA ASP A 103 1.44 -21.02 18.75
C ASP A 103 2.33 -20.41 17.66
N GLN A 104 3.65 -20.59 17.81
CA GLN A 104 4.65 -20.03 16.90
C GLN A 104 4.64 -20.70 15.51
N ALA A 105 4.31 -22.00 15.43
CA ALA A 105 4.25 -22.70 14.16
C ALA A 105 3.08 -22.17 13.30
N ALA A 106 1.91 -21.99 13.91
CA ALA A 106 0.73 -21.43 13.29
C ALA A 106 0.93 -19.95 12.92
N ARG A 107 1.71 -19.19 13.71
CA ARG A 107 2.14 -17.83 13.35
C ARG A 107 2.98 -17.84 12.07
N TRP A 108 3.96 -18.73 11.98
CA TRP A 108 4.83 -18.85 10.80
C TRP A 108 4.05 -19.26 9.54
N GLN A 109 3.18 -20.27 9.67
CA GLN A 109 2.33 -20.73 8.56
C GLN A 109 1.44 -19.60 8.01
N ARG A 110 0.80 -18.82 8.89
CA ARG A 110 0.00 -17.66 8.48
C ARG A 110 0.83 -16.61 7.75
N ARG A 111 2.00 -16.29 8.28
CA ARG A 111 2.93 -15.35 7.65
C ARG A 111 3.29 -15.79 6.22
N GLN A 112 3.59 -17.07 6.02
CA GLN A 112 3.90 -17.60 4.69
C GLN A 112 2.69 -17.54 3.74
N ALA A 113 1.50 -17.92 4.21
CA ALA A 113 0.28 -17.87 3.40
C ALA A 113 -0.09 -16.44 2.97
N VAL A 114 -0.07 -15.49 3.91
CA VAL A 114 -0.31 -14.06 3.65
C VAL A 114 0.68 -13.55 2.61
N ARG A 115 1.97 -13.88 2.79
CA ARG A 115 3.03 -13.49 1.87
C ARG A 115 2.79 -14.02 0.46
N GLU A 116 2.54 -15.31 0.31
CA GLU A 116 2.33 -15.95 -0.99
C GLU A 116 1.17 -15.32 -1.76
N VAL A 117 0.05 -15.06 -1.07
CA VAL A 117 -1.13 -14.43 -1.68
C VAL A 117 -0.83 -12.99 -2.10
N LEU A 118 -0.25 -12.18 -1.22
CA LEU A 118 -0.03 -10.76 -1.51
C LEU A 118 1.09 -10.53 -2.53
N THR A 119 2.16 -11.33 -2.53
CA THR A 119 3.20 -11.24 -3.58
C THR A 119 2.66 -11.71 -4.93
N GLY A 120 1.85 -12.76 -4.96
CA GLY A 120 1.18 -13.21 -6.19
C GLY A 120 0.24 -12.15 -6.76
N ILE A 121 -0.41 -11.38 -5.89
CA ILE A 121 -1.27 -10.26 -6.25
C ILE A 121 -0.47 -9.07 -6.80
N VAL A 122 0.60 -8.65 -6.13
CA VAL A 122 1.46 -7.54 -6.60
C VAL A 122 2.11 -7.88 -7.93
N GLY A 123 2.57 -9.13 -8.11
CA GLY A 123 3.13 -9.59 -9.38
C GLY A 123 2.13 -9.53 -10.54
N ARG A 124 0.82 -9.67 -10.27
CA ARG A 124 -0.24 -9.54 -11.27
C ARG A 124 -0.65 -8.08 -11.54
N ALA A 125 -0.47 -7.18 -10.57
CA ALA A 125 -0.82 -5.77 -10.68
C ALA A 125 0.14 -4.96 -11.59
N GLY A 126 1.26 -5.56 -12.03
CA GLY A 126 2.24 -4.96 -12.92
C GLY A 126 3.26 -4.06 -12.20
N PRO A 127 4.34 -3.65 -12.89
CA PRO A 127 5.50 -2.97 -12.31
C PRO A 127 5.28 -1.47 -11.99
N HIS A 128 4.07 -0.92 -12.19
CA HIS A 128 3.83 0.50 -11.99
C HIS A 128 3.54 0.81 -10.51
N ASN A 129 4.58 1.34 -9.85
CA ASN A 129 4.58 2.20 -8.64
C ASN A 129 3.47 1.98 -7.60
N GLY A 130 3.83 1.38 -6.47
CA GLY A 130 3.08 1.47 -5.22
C GLY A 130 1.64 0.98 -5.35
N SER A 131 1.47 -0.31 -5.61
CA SER A 131 0.13 -0.88 -5.70
C SER A 131 -0.52 -0.85 -4.31
N SER A 132 -1.53 0.00 -4.18
CA SER A 132 -2.42 0.00 -3.06
C SER A 132 -3.45 -1.14 -3.22
N VAL A 133 -3.67 -1.95 -2.18
CA VAL A 133 -4.66 -3.05 -2.18
C VAL A 133 -5.64 -2.91 -1.02
N ILE A 134 -6.94 -2.97 -1.30
CA ILE A 134 -7.96 -3.03 -0.25
C ILE A 134 -8.09 -4.49 0.16
N VAL A 135 -8.00 -4.80 1.45
CA VAL A 135 -8.17 -6.15 1.97
C VAL A 135 -9.44 -6.18 2.82
N LEU A 136 -10.38 -7.04 2.42
CA LEU A 136 -11.59 -7.30 3.19
C LEU A 136 -11.29 -8.43 4.17
N VAL A 137 -11.43 -8.15 5.46
CA VAL A 137 -11.28 -9.11 6.56
C VAL A 137 -12.60 -9.26 7.30
N ASN A 138 -12.77 -10.29 8.12
CA ASN A 138 -14.01 -10.46 8.88
C ASN A 138 -14.13 -9.41 9.98
N SER A 139 -13.08 -9.21 10.78
CA SER A 139 -13.15 -8.40 12.00
C SER A 139 -11.86 -7.63 12.25
N SER A 140 -11.92 -6.61 13.11
CA SER A 140 -10.75 -5.78 13.45
C SER A 140 -9.55 -6.57 13.98
N PRO A 141 -9.68 -7.61 14.82
CA PRO A 141 -8.54 -8.43 15.25
C PRO A 141 -7.79 -9.14 14.11
N GLU A 142 -8.47 -9.42 12.99
CA GLU A 142 -7.79 -10.00 11.81
C GLU A 142 -6.87 -8.98 11.12
N ILE A 143 -7.13 -7.67 11.30
CA ILE A 143 -6.24 -6.60 10.82
C ILE A 143 -4.91 -6.64 11.55
N ASP A 144 -4.92 -6.83 12.87
CA ASP A 144 -3.71 -6.93 13.67
C ASP A 144 -2.87 -8.15 13.28
N VAL A 145 -3.52 -9.27 12.99
CA VAL A 145 -2.84 -10.50 12.52
C VAL A 145 -2.25 -10.29 11.13
N LEU A 146 -2.97 -9.62 10.23
CA LEU A 146 -2.47 -9.28 8.91
C LEU A 146 -1.27 -8.32 8.98
N ASP A 147 -1.36 -7.29 9.82
CA ASP A 147 -0.27 -6.35 10.08
C ASP A 147 0.94 -7.08 10.69
N GLU A 148 0.75 -7.93 11.69
CA GLU A 148 1.84 -8.76 12.26
C GLU A 148 2.47 -9.68 11.21
N ALA A 149 1.67 -10.29 10.33
CA ALA A 149 2.16 -11.15 9.26
C ALA A 149 3.01 -10.38 8.24
N LEU A 150 2.68 -9.12 7.99
CA LEU A 150 3.38 -8.24 7.06
C LEU A 150 4.56 -7.49 7.72
N ARG A 151 4.55 -7.32 9.04
CA ARG A 151 5.66 -6.73 9.82
C ARG A 151 6.91 -7.61 9.75
N GLY A 152 8.02 -6.99 9.37
CA GLY A 152 9.33 -7.67 9.27
C GLY A 152 9.59 -8.39 7.94
N LEU A 153 8.81 -8.08 6.89
CA LEU A 153 9.18 -8.38 5.51
C LEU A 153 10.39 -7.54 5.10
N VAL A 154 11.58 -7.96 5.54
CA VAL A 154 12.88 -7.37 5.16
C VAL A 154 13.67 -8.44 4.41
N GLY A 155 13.19 -8.77 3.21
CA GLY A 155 13.97 -9.51 2.20
C GLY A 155 14.68 -8.55 1.24
N HIS A 156 15.72 -9.04 0.56
CA HIS A 156 16.63 -8.27 -0.31
C HIS A 156 15.94 -7.70 -1.58
N GLU A 157 14.68 -8.08 -1.83
CA GLU A 157 13.84 -7.61 -2.95
C GLU A 157 12.38 -7.33 -2.52
N GLU A 158 12.09 -7.30 -1.22
CA GLU A 158 10.71 -7.37 -0.72
C GLU A 158 10.12 -5.99 -0.40
N HIS A 159 8.97 -5.74 -1.03
CA HIS A 159 8.04 -4.64 -0.84
C HIS A 159 7.77 -4.32 0.65
N ALA A 160 7.84 -3.05 1.03
CA ALA A 160 7.44 -2.62 2.37
C ALA A 160 5.92 -2.42 2.39
N TRP A 161 5.21 -3.10 3.29
CA TRP A 161 3.76 -3.02 3.41
C TRP A 161 3.36 -2.10 4.56
N ASP A 162 2.43 -1.18 4.28
CA ASP A 162 1.83 -0.29 5.27
C ASP A 162 0.36 -0.65 5.44
N VAL A 163 0.01 -1.26 6.57
CA VAL A 163 -1.36 -1.70 6.86
C VAL A 163 -2.10 -0.58 7.58
N GLN A 164 -3.15 -0.09 6.94
CA GLN A 164 -3.99 0.99 7.46
C GLN A 164 -5.39 0.44 7.76
N PRO A 165 -5.89 0.55 9.00
CA PRO A 165 -7.29 0.28 9.29
C PRO A 165 -8.17 1.35 8.62
N HIS A 166 -9.39 0.98 8.25
CA HIS A 166 -10.32 1.90 7.59
C HIS A 166 -10.62 3.20 8.37
N GLU A 167 -10.48 3.21 9.69
CA GLU A 167 -10.63 4.39 10.54
C GLU A 167 -9.62 5.49 10.19
N ALA A 168 -8.42 5.11 9.71
CA ALA A 168 -7.38 6.05 9.28
C ALA A 168 -7.77 6.83 8.01
N VAL A 169 -8.64 6.27 7.16
CA VAL A 169 -9.10 6.94 5.92
C VAL A 169 -10.00 8.13 6.23
N ALA A 170 -10.77 8.07 7.33
CA ALA A 170 -11.58 9.21 7.78
C ALA A 170 -10.71 10.40 8.27
N SER A 171 -9.46 10.14 8.65
CA SER A 171 -8.51 11.16 9.09
C SER A 171 -7.83 11.87 7.91
N VAL A 172 -7.62 11.17 6.79
CA VAL A 172 -6.97 11.73 5.59
C VAL A 172 -7.88 12.72 4.86
N SER A 173 -9.20 12.55 4.93
CA SER A 173 -10.13 13.54 4.34
C SER A 173 -10.16 14.88 5.07
N ASN A 174 -9.63 14.97 6.29
CA ASN A 174 -9.53 16.22 7.07
C ASN A 174 -8.10 16.80 7.08
N GLY A 175 -7.12 16.10 6.51
CA GLY A 175 -5.73 16.52 6.46
C GLY A 175 -5.33 16.89 5.04
N LEU A 176 -5.59 18.15 4.65
CA LEU A 176 -4.94 18.78 3.51
C LEU A 176 -3.42 18.72 3.74
N THR A 177 -2.75 17.70 3.22
CA THR A 177 -1.29 17.60 3.30
C THR A 177 -0.75 18.13 1.98
N THR A 178 -0.44 19.43 1.99
CA THR A 178 0.46 20.05 1.02
C THR A 178 1.81 19.35 1.07
N TRP A 179 2.31 18.98 -0.11
CA TRP A 179 3.67 18.50 -0.34
C TRP A 179 4.70 19.54 0.11
#